data_AF-A0A8B5WDU2-F1
#
_entry.id   AF-A0A8B5WDU2-F1
#
_cell.length_a   1.000
_cell.length_b   1.000
_cell.length_c   1.000
_cell.angle_alpha   90.00
_cell.angle_beta   90.00
_cell.angle_gamma   90.00
#
_symmetry.space_group_name_H-M   'P 1'
#
loop_
_entity.id
_entity.type
_entity.pdbx_description
1 polymer ?
#
loop_
_entity_poly.entity_id
_entity_poly.type
_entity_poly.pdbx_seq_one_letter_code
_entity_poly.pdbx_strand_id
1 'polypeptide(L)'
;MTTMLKHAAGALATLVFTGALQAAECPPGDRNIVPLDREPPAYPLGAAMFCVEGTVQVRFSVTTDGRVDDLQIAESFPPGVFDREVLATVSGWRFEPACRDGQAISREATQTLEFAMDQAMIDEYGCPENVDTAVAATLTEIAGWYALLAEWLMARPGTPIPQVLIPELRDEHVGDERRVFEFHRSTIETLVENSHQHSAPVLQRTLSRLLDVDRIESDSGLSETRALLEAVSRDLVRHAEAEQALWEQMGTAYRNLAQETRFDSATRALLVHPFVGDPDSEIEFSRQQALDRVADLQSLVSLLDEGRWSVRQGQVAFENASSQRQFDSLMERIEASRQNLRKSLERHLSGFSDFG
;
A
#
# COMPACT_ATOMS: atom_id res chain seq x y z
N MET A 1 -75.83 -20.72 -25.50
CA MET A 1 -75.45 -22.10 -25.15
C MET A 1 -74.83 -22.08 -23.75
N THR A 2 -75.42 -22.86 -22.85
CA THR A 2 -74.81 -23.48 -21.66
C THR A 2 -74.49 -22.65 -20.39
N THR A 3 -75.51 -22.49 -19.55
CA THR A 3 -75.66 -23.01 -18.16
C THR A 3 -74.55 -22.87 -17.09
N MET A 4 -74.92 -22.15 -16.01
CA MET A 4 -74.67 -22.28 -14.55
C MET A 4 -73.27 -22.61 -13.98
N LEU A 5 -72.90 -21.92 -12.88
CA LEU A 5 -72.74 -22.56 -11.56
C LEU A 5 -72.61 -21.54 -10.39
N LYS A 6 -73.24 -21.92 -9.28
CA LYS A 6 -73.37 -21.23 -7.98
C LYS A 6 -72.02 -21.10 -7.27
N HIS A 7 -71.78 -19.98 -6.57
CA HIS A 7 -70.68 -19.87 -5.60
C HIS A 7 -71.24 -19.86 -4.17
N ALA A 8 -70.80 -20.85 -3.39
CA ALA A 8 -71.02 -20.98 -1.96
C ALA A 8 -69.81 -20.40 -1.19
N ALA A 9 -70.10 -19.85 -0.01
CA ALA A 9 -69.14 -19.29 0.93
C ALA A 9 -68.19 -20.36 1.51
N GLY A 10 -66.91 -20.03 1.64
CA GLY A 10 -65.89 -20.85 2.29
C GLY A 10 -65.04 -19.99 3.23
N ALA A 11 -64.92 -20.45 4.47
CA ALA A 11 -64.28 -19.77 5.60
C ALA A 11 -62.76 -19.58 5.43
N LEU A 12 -62.25 -18.42 5.87
CA LEU A 12 -60.83 -18.12 5.99
C LEU A 12 -60.27 -18.76 7.28
N ALA A 13 -59.44 -19.78 7.14
CA ALA A 13 -58.62 -20.32 8.22
C ALA A 13 -57.27 -19.61 8.24
N THR A 14 -56.98 -18.90 9.33
CA THR A 14 -55.69 -18.26 9.58
C THR A 14 -54.69 -19.33 10.06
N LEU A 15 -53.72 -19.66 9.22
CA LEU A 15 -52.58 -20.51 9.60
C LEU A 15 -51.57 -19.68 10.39
N VAL A 16 -51.48 -19.91 11.70
CA VAL A 16 -50.37 -19.44 12.53
C VAL A 16 -49.21 -20.41 12.31
N PHE A 17 -48.18 -19.96 11.61
CA PHE A 17 -46.94 -20.73 11.44
C PHE A 17 -46.06 -20.50 12.68
N THR A 18 -46.26 -21.28 13.73
CA THR A 18 -45.29 -21.39 14.82
C THR A 18 -44.12 -22.26 14.34
N GLY A 19 -43.15 -21.65 13.67
CA GLY A 19 -41.87 -22.29 13.40
C GLY A 19 -41.07 -22.38 14.69
N ALA A 20 -41.23 -23.48 15.44
CA ALA A 20 -40.24 -23.86 16.44
C ALA A 20 -38.95 -24.19 15.68
N LEU A 21 -37.85 -23.51 16.00
CA LEU A 21 -36.50 -23.89 15.59
C LEU A 21 -36.24 -25.30 16.17
N GLN A 22 -36.43 -26.32 15.34
CA GLN A 22 -36.17 -27.70 15.73
C GLN A 22 -34.65 -27.87 15.84
N ALA A 23 -34.14 -28.12 17.05
CA ALA A 23 -32.74 -28.45 17.25
C ALA A 23 -32.38 -29.66 16.38
N ALA A 24 -31.24 -29.61 15.70
CA ALA A 24 -30.77 -30.71 14.87
C ALA A 24 -30.71 -32.00 15.71
N GLU A 25 -31.46 -33.03 15.29
CA GLU A 25 -31.51 -34.32 15.99
C GLU A 25 -30.18 -35.06 15.78
N CYS A 26 -29.43 -35.21 16.86
CA CYS A 26 -28.14 -35.89 16.86
C CYS A 26 -28.34 -37.42 16.89
N PRO A 27 -27.57 -38.19 16.11
CA PRO A 27 -27.59 -39.65 16.26
C PRO A 27 -27.05 -40.07 17.65
N PRO A 28 -27.46 -41.24 18.20
CA PRO A 28 -27.20 -41.61 19.59
C PRO A 28 -25.71 -41.63 19.94
N GLY A 29 -25.34 -41.03 21.08
CA GLY A 29 -23.98 -41.00 21.64
C GLY A 29 -23.31 -39.63 21.60
N ASP A 30 -22.45 -39.38 22.61
CA ASP A 30 -21.69 -38.13 22.74
C ASP A 30 -20.67 -37.98 21.62
N ARG A 31 -20.66 -36.82 20.96
CA ARG A 31 -19.74 -36.50 19.86
C ARG A 31 -19.22 -35.07 19.95
N ASN A 32 -17.99 -34.88 19.48
CA ASN A 32 -17.40 -33.56 19.32
C ASN A 32 -17.86 -32.94 17.99
N ILE A 33 -17.57 -31.66 17.79
CA ILE A 33 -17.77 -30.97 16.51
C ILE A 33 -17.02 -31.69 15.38
N VAL A 34 -17.59 -31.72 14.18
CA VAL A 34 -16.95 -32.28 12.98
C VAL A 34 -16.94 -31.21 11.90
N PRO A 35 -15.79 -30.91 11.27
CA PRO A 35 -15.76 -29.89 10.23
C PRO A 35 -16.45 -30.34 8.95
N LEU A 36 -17.29 -29.47 8.41
CA LEU A 36 -17.94 -29.65 7.10
C LEU A 36 -17.28 -28.78 6.03
N ASP A 37 -17.01 -27.53 6.38
CA ASP A 37 -16.33 -26.57 5.51
C ASP A 37 -15.34 -25.74 6.33
N ARG A 38 -14.08 -25.80 5.91
CA ARG A 38 -12.92 -25.20 6.56
C ARG A 38 -11.89 -24.76 5.51
N GLU A 39 -12.34 -23.95 4.57
CA GLU A 39 -11.44 -23.28 3.65
C GLU A 39 -10.33 -22.53 4.42
N PRO A 40 -9.06 -22.65 4.00
CA PRO A 40 -7.98 -21.90 4.62
C PRO A 40 -8.15 -20.40 4.35
N PRO A 41 -7.74 -19.53 5.27
CA PRO A 41 -7.69 -18.10 5.02
C PRO A 41 -6.79 -17.75 3.83
N ALA A 42 -7.14 -16.69 3.10
CA ALA A 42 -6.27 -16.13 2.08
C ALA A 42 -4.97 -15.62 2.70
N TYR A 43 -3.85 -15.82 2.01
CA TYR A 43 -2.57 -15.24 2.43
C TYR A 43 -2.58 -13.72 2.18
N PRO A 44 -2.30 -12.87 3.18
CA PRO A 44 -2.27 -11.42 2.97
C PRO A 44 -1.18 -11.02 1.96
N LEU A 45 -1.52 -10.18 0.98
CA LEU A 45 -0.55 -9.73 -0.05
C LEU A 45 0.66 -9.05 0.58
N GLY A 46 0.45 -8.19 1.57
CA GLY A 46 1.53 -7.56 2.33
C GLY A 46 2.44 -8.61 2.98
N ALA A 47 1.89 -9.57 3.71
CA ALA A 47 2.71 -10.63 4.31
C ALA A 47 3.53 -11.41 3.26
N ALA A 48 2.96 -11.71 2.09
CA ALA A 48 3.66 -12.41 1.01
C ALA A 48 4.81 -11.57 0.42
N MET A 49 4.55 -10.28 0.14
CA MET A 49 5.55 -9.36 -0.41
C MET A 49 6.76 -9.17 0.51
N PHE A 50 6.58 -9.31 1.81
CA PHE A 50 7.61 -9.11 2.83
C PHE A 50 8.11 -10.43 3.43
N CYS A 51 7.77 -11.56 2.81
CA CYS A 51 8.23 -12.89 3.23
C CYS A 51 7.91 -13.21 4.70
N VAL A 52 6.78 -12.71 5.18
CA VAL A 52 6.34 -12.87 6.56
C VAL A 52 5.44 -14.08 6.61
N GLU A 53 5.89 -15.11 7.31
CA GLU A 53 5.10 -16.28 7.72
C GLU A 53 4.56 -16.10 9.14
N GLY A 54 3.64 -16.95 9.57
CA GLY A 54 3.11 -16.84 10.91
C GLY A 54 2.11 -17.89 11.33
N THR A 55 1.58 -17.67 12.53
CA THR A 55 0.56 -18.53 13.13
C THR A 55 -0.49 -17.69 13.83
N VAL A 56 -1.74 -18.13 13.75
CA VAL A 56 -2.86 -17.52 14.46
C VAL A 56 -3.63 -18.60 15.19
N GLN A 57 -3.71 -18.45 16.51
CA GLN A 57 -4.62 -19.24 17.33
C GLN A 57 -5.93 -18.49 17.50
N VAL A 58 -7.01 -19.10 17.01
CA VAL A 58 -8.36 -18.55 17.07
C VAL A 58 -9.24 -19.41 17.97
N ARG A 59 -9.99 -18.78 18.85
CA ARG A 59 -11.02 -19.40 19.70
C ARG A 59 -12.39 -19.04 19.17
N PHE A 60 -13.30 -20.01 19.17
CA PHE A 60 -14.68 -19.80 18.77
C PHE A 60 -15.61 -20.85 19.39
N SER A 61 -16.90 -20.58 19.37
CA SER A 61 -17.97 -21.50 19.71
C SER A 61 -18.60 -22.06 18.43
N VAL A 62 -18.87 -23.37 18.40
CA VAL A 62 -19.76 -23.96 17.39
C VAL A 62 -21.15 -24.06 17.99
N THR A 63 -22.12 -23.41 17.37
CA THR A 63 -23.52 -23.38 17.79
C THR A 63 -24.22 -24.72 17.55
N THR A 64 -25.43 -24.88 18.09
CA THR A 64 -26.26 -26.08 17.91
C THR A 64 -26.74 -26.30 16.47
N ASP A 65 -26.66 -25.28 15.61
CA ASP A 65 -26.94 -25.35 14.18
C ASP A 65 -25.66 -25.42 13.31
N GLY A 66 -24.49 -25.60 13.94
CA GLY A 66 -23.24 -25.86 13.22
C GLY A 66 -22.53 -24.62 12.67
N ARG A 67 -22.92 -23.42 13.11
CA ARG A 67 -22.26 -22.17 12.75
C ARG A 67 -21.18 -21.81 13.77
N VAL A 68 -20.25 -20.97 13.34
CA VAL A 68 -19.24 -20.36 14.22
C VAL A 68 -19.85 -19.11 14.87
N ASP A 69 -19.61 -18.95 16.17
CA ASP A 69 -19.98 -17.79 16.99
C ASP A 69 -18.86 -17.50 18.02
N ASP A 70 -18.94 -16.39 18.76
CA ASP A 70 -17.96 -15.98 19.77
C ASP A 70 -16.49 -16.00 19.28
N LEU A 71 -16.28 -15.63 18.02
CA LEU A 71 -14.98 -15.70 17.34
C LEU A 71 -14.00 -14.65 17.89
N GLN A 72 -12.83 -15.09 18.37
CA GLN A 72 -11.79 -14.24 18.96
C GLN A 72 -10.38 -14.76 18.65
N ILE A 73 -9.43 -13.86 18.41
CA ILE A 73 -8.01 -14.21 18.35
C ILE A 73 -7.51 -14.44 19.78
N ALA A 74 -6.96 -15.63 20.03
CA ALA A 74 -6.35 -15.98 21.31
C ALA A 74 -4.87 -15.61 21.35
N GLU A 75 -4.16 -15.85 20.24
CA GLU A 75 -2.75 -15.54 20.05
C GLU A 75 -2.47 -15.40 18.56
N SER A 76 -1.54 -14.54 18.17
CA SER A 76 -1.17 -14.30 16.79
C SER A 76 0.30 -13.90 16.72
N PHE A 77 1.02 -14.50 15.78
CA PHE A 77 2.40 -14.15 15.50
C PHE A 77 2.63 -14.08 13.97
N PRO A 78 3.09 -12.94 13.44
CA PRO A 78 3.18 -11.64 14.10
C PRO A 78 1.78 -11.07 14.43
N PRO A 79 1.64 -10.23 15.47
CA PRO A 79 0.33 -9.70 15.87
C PRO A 79 -0.35 -8.88 14.78
N GLY A 80 -1.64 -9.15 14.51
CA GLY A 80 -2.46 -8.33 13.60
C GLY A 80 -2.25 -8.58 12.10
N VAL A 81 -1.16 -9.23 11.68
CA VAL A 81 -0.81 -9.43 10.27
C VAL A 81 -1.80 -10.36 9.54
N PHE A 82 -2.20 -11.45 10.20
CA PHE A 82 -3.05 -12.48 9.63
C PHE A 82 -4.48 -12.47 10.20
N ASP A 83 -4.69 -11.73 11.28
CA ASP A 83 -5.89 -11.74 12.11
C ASP A 83 -7.15 -11.42 11.29
N ARG A 84 -7.07 -10.41 10.41
CA ARG A 84 -8.20 -10.01 9.56
C ARG A 84 -8.67 -11.14 8.66
N GLU A 85 -7.75 -11.82 7.98
CA GLU A 85 -8.07 -12.91 7.05
C GLU A 85 -8.58 -14.15 7.80
N VAL A 86 -8.03 -14.41 8.99
CA VAL A 86 -8.53 -15.47 9.89
C VAL A 86 -9.95 -15.18 10.33
N LEU A 87 -10.23 -13.98 10.84
CA LEU A 87 -11.56 -13.62 11.32
C LEU A 87 -12.59 -13.65 10.19
N ALA A 88 -12.25 -13.11 9.01
CA ALA A 88 -13.10 -13.13 7.84
C ALA A 88 -13.45 -14.56 7.41
N THR A 89 -12.45 -15.44 7.33
CA THR A 89 -12.62 -16.81 6.82
C THR A 89 -13.31 -17.73 7.84
N VAL A 90 -12.85 -17.71 9.10
CA VAL A 90 -13.35 -18.62 10.14
C VAL A 90 -14.80 -18.34 10.50
N SER A 91 -15.25 -17.09 10.39
CA SER A 91 -16.68 -16.75 10.55
C SER A 91 -17.60 -17.48 9.54
N GLY A 92 -17.05 -17.85 8.38
CA GLY A 92 -17.72 -18.59 7.32
C GLY A 92 -17.74 -20.11 7.52
N TRP A 93 -16.89 -20.66 8.38
CA TRP A 93 -16.75 -22.11 8.56
C TRP A 93 -18.06 -22.78 9.01
N ARG A 94 -18.19 -24.06 8.67
CA ARG A 94 -19.36 -24.88 9.01
C ARG A 94 -18.93 -26.19 9.64
N PHE A 95 -19.72 -26.62 10.62
CA PHE A 95 -19.48 -27.83 11.41
C PHE A 95 -20.76 -28.62 11.59
N GLU A 96 -20.64 -29.93 11.75
CA GLU A 96 -21.64 -30.69 12.50
C GLU A 96 -21.51 -30.32 13.98
N PRO A 97 -22.62 -29.98 14.67
CA PRO A 97 -22.59 -29.57 16.06
C PRO A 97 -22.14 -30.72 16.97
N ALA A 98 -21.61 -30.39 18.14
CA ALA A 98 -21.34 -31.39 19.16
C ALA A 98 -22.66 -31.97 19.69
N CYS A 99 -22.66 -33.24 20.06
CA CYS A 99 -23.83 -33.93 20.58
C CYS A 99 -23.56 -34.43 21.99
N ARG A 100 -24.56 -34.29 22.88
CA ARG A 100 -24.58 -34.91 24.21
C ARG A 100 -25.97 -35.50 24.45
N ASP A 101 -26.04 -36.77 24.82
CA ASP A 101 -27.31 -37.48 25.07
C ASP A 101 -28.34 -37.36 23.93
N GLY A 102 -27.88 -37.33 22.68
CA GLY A 102 -28.73 -37.18 21.49
C GLY A 102 -29.23 -35.75 21.23
N GLN A 103 -28.75 -34.75 21.96
CA GLN A 103 -29.05 -33.34 21.74
C GLN A 103 -27.82 -32.57 21.25
N ALA A 104 -28.01 -31.71 20.25
CA ALA A 104 -26.98 -30.78 19.81
C ALA A 104 -26.69 -29.75 20.91
N ILE A 105 -25.41 -29.50 21.19
CA ILE A 105 -24.95 -28.54 22.18
C ILE A 105 -23.93 -27.58 21.58
N SER A 106 -23.90 -26.35 22.09
CA SER A 106 -22.81 -25.42 21.80
C SER A 106 -21.50 -25.95 22.39
N ARG A 107 -20.40 -25.77 21.67
CA ARG A 107 -19.07 -26.20 22.12
C ARG A 107 -17.97 -25.26 21.67
N GLU A 108 -17.15 -24.83 22.62
CA GLU A 108 -15.94 -24.07 22.34
C GLU A 108 -14.88 -24.95 21.66
N ALA A 109 -14.15 -24.32 20.75
CA ALA A 109 -13.02 -24.87 20.04
C ALA A 109 -11.90 -23.84 19.95
N THR A 110 -10.67 -24.33 19.80
CA THR A 110 -9.50 -23.50 19.53
C THR A 110 -8.75 -24.14 18.38
N GLN A 111 -8.37 -23.35 17.40
CA GLN A 111 -7.67 -23.79 16.22
C GLN A 111 -6.42 -22.92 16.02
N THR A 112 -5.29 -23.57 15.78
CA THR A 112 -4.09 -22.90 15.25
C THR A 112 -4.11 -23.01 13.73
N LEU A 113 -3.98 -21.87 13.06
CA LEU A 113 -3.82 -21.72 11.62
C LEU A 113 -2.38 -21.30 11.35
N GLU A 114 -1.69 -22.02 10.48
CA GLU A 114 -0.33 -21.72 10.06
C GLU A 114 -0.37 -21.07 8.67
N PHE A 115 0.35 -19.96 8.53
CA PHE A 115 0.58 -19.26 7.28
C PHE A 115 2.01 -19.54 6.87
N ALA A 116 2.18 -20.46 5.92
CA ALA A 116 3.46 -20.78 5.31
C ALA A 116 3.41 -20.44 3.83
N MET A 117 4.50 -19.91 3.30
CA MET A 117 4.61 -19.61 1.88
C MET A 117 4.87 -20.89 1.10
N ASP A 118 4.20 -21.04 -0.04
CA ASP A 118 4.56 -22.06 -1.00
C ASP A 118 5.78 -21.63 -1.84
N GLN A 119 6.37 -22.59 -2.56
CA GLN A 119 7.56 -22.32 -3.37
C GLN A 119 7.31 -21.26 -4.46
N ALA A 120 6.07 -21.16 -4.98
CA ALA A 120 5.76 -20.20 -6.03
C ALA A 120 5.81 -18.77 -5.49
N MET A 121 5.26 -18.52 -4.31
CA MET A 121 5.35 -17.22 -3.65
C MET A 121 6.79 -16.88 -3.25
N ILE A 122 7.55 -17.86 -2.74
CA ILE A 122 8.97 -17.66 -2.40
C ILE A 122 9.76 -17.21 -3.64
N ASP A 123 9.57 -17.88 -4.78
CA ASP A 123 10.26 -17.56 -6.03
C ASP A 123 9.81 -16.19 -6.60
N GLU A 124 8.52 -15.85 -6.48
CA GLU A 124 7.95 -14.59 -6.96
C GLU A 124 8.50 -13.38 -6.20
N TYR A 125 8.56 -13.46 -4.86
CA TYR A 125 8.97 -12.35 -3.99
C TYR A 125 10.45 -12.41 -3.59
N GLY A 126 11.19 -13.45 -4.00
CA GLY A 126 12.61 -13.60 -3.72
C GLY A 126 12.91 -13.81 -2.23
N CYS A 127 12.05 -14.56 -1.54
CA CYS A 127 12.13 -14.72 -0.10
C CYS A 127 13.36 -15.52 0.35
N PRO A 128 14.13 -15.05 1.34
CA PRO A 128 15.23 -15.83 1.89
C PRO A 128 14.72 -17.07 2.64
N GLU A 129 15.47 -18.16 2.55
CA GLU A 129 15.17 -19.37 3.33
C GLU A 129 15.41 -19.11 4.83
N ASN A 130 14.47 -19.55 5.69
CA ASN A 130 14.57 -19.51 7.15
C ASN A 130 14.69 -18.09 7.76
N VAL A 131 13.72 -17.21 7.48
CA VAL A 131 13.61 -15.92 8.15
C VAL A 131 13.39 -16.13 9.66
N ASP A 132 14.28 -15.61 10.50
CA ASP A 132 14.15 -15.68 11.96
C ASP A 132 12.89 -14.91 12.42
N THR A 133 12.20 -15.44 13.43
CA THR A 133 11.08 -14.78 14.11
C THR A 133 11.38 -13.34 14.54
N ALA A 134 12.58 -13.02 14.99
CA ALA A 134 13.00 -11.66 15.34
C ALA A 134 13.05 -10.74 14.11
N VAL A 135 13.50 -11.25 12.96
CA VAL A 135 13.48 -10.54 11.68
C VAL A 135 12.04 -10.30 11.23
N ALA A 136 11.17 -11.32 11.30
CA ALA A 136 9.76 -11.19 10.95
C ALA A 136 9.01 -10.16 11.85
N ALA A 137 9.31 -10.14 13.16
CA ALA A 137 8.77 -9.14 14.07
C ALA A 137 9.27 -7.73 13.72
N THR A 138 10.56 -7.59 13.41
CA THR A 138 11.17 -6.33 12.98
C THR A 138 10.52 -5.81 11.70
N LEU A 139 10.34 -6.67 10.69
CA LEU A 139 9.64 -6.35 9.43
C LEU A 139 8.22 -5.83 9.68
N THR A 140 7.48 -6.51 10.54
CA THR A 140 6.09 -6.16 10.84
C THR A 140 5.99 -4.78 11.48
N GLU A 141 6.88 -4.46 12.43
CA GLU A 141 6.88 -3.15 13.07
C GLU A 141 7.27 -2.03 12.10
N ILE A 142 8.31 -2.24 11.29
CA ILE A 142 8.70 -1.28 10.26
C ILE A 142 7.55 -1.07 9.26
N ALA A 143 6.87 -2.14 8.84
CA ALA A 143 5.73 -2.03 7.95
C ALA A 143 4.60 -1.20 8.55
N GLY A 144 4.31 -1.35 9.85
CA GLY A 144 3.37 -0.47 10.56
C GLY A 144 3.77 1.01 10.51
N TRP A 145 5.06 1.33 10.62
CA TRP A 145 5.54 2.71 10.50
C TRP A 145 5.29 3.29 9.10
N TYR A 146 5.60 2.53 8.06
CA TYR A 146 5.40 2.95 6.67
C TYR A 146 3.91 2.98 6.26
N ALA A 147 3.07 2.11 6.83
CA ALA A 147 1.62 2.12 6.63
C ALA A 147 0.99 3.45 7.09
N LEU A 148 1.36 3.92 8.29
CA LEU A 148 0.90 5.22 8.81
C LEU A 148 1.35 6.39 7.93
N LEU A 149 2.59 6.33 7.42
CA LEU A 149 3.12 7.33 6.50
C LEU A 149 2.34 7.35 5.18
N ALA A 150 2.07 6.17 4.62
CA ALA A 150 1.33 6.02 3.37
C ALA A 150 -0.12 6.48 3.51
N GLU A 151 -0.80 6.12 4.60
CA GLU A 151 -2.16 6.58 4.90
C GLU A 151 -2.20 8.12 4.92
N TRP A 152 -1.23 8.76 5.58
CA TRP A 152 -1.14 10.22 5.61
C TRP A 152 -1.00 10.82 4.21
N LEU A 153 -0.05 10.31 3.43
CA LEU A 153 0.28 10.83 2.11
C LEU A 153 -0.86 10.66 1.11
N MET A 154 -1.55 9.51 1.15
CA MET A 154 -2.71 9.24 0.28
C MET A 154 -3.92 10.10 0.65
N ALA A 155 -4.20 10.27 1.95
CA ALA A 155 -5.32 11.08 2.40
C ALA A 155 -5.11 12.58 2.17
N ARG A 156 -3.85 13.04 2.14
CA ARG A 156 -3.51 14.47 2.08
C ARG A 156 -2.38 14.77 1.09
N PRO A 157 -2.62 14.57 -0.22
CA PRO A 157 -1.59 14.76 -1.24
C PRO A 157 -1.00 16.18 -1.19
N GLY A 158 0.33 16.26 -1.15
CA GLY A 158 1.03 17.54 -1.15
C GLY A 158 1.03 18.29 0.19
N THR A 159 0.46 17.74 1.26
CA THR A 159 0.64 18.31 2.59
C THR A 159 1.96 17.83 3.20
N PRO A 160 2.67 18.69 3.96
CA PRO A 160 3.83 18.24 4.71
C PRO A 160 3.48 17.13 5.70
N ILE A 161 4.40 16.21 5.90
CA ILE A 161 4.25 15.05 6.79
C ILE A 161 4.45 15.52 8.23
N PRO A 162 3.54 15.22 9.16
CA PRO A 162 3.66 15.70 10.54
C PRO A 162 4.76 14.95 11.30
N GLN A 163 5.48 15.68 12.14
CA GLN A 163 6.56 15.16 12.99
C GLN A 163 6.15 13.98 13.89
N VAL A 164 4.86 13.90 14.25
CA VAL A 164 4.29 12.82 15.06
C VAL A 164 4.37 11.44 14.39
N LEU A 165 4.59 11.39 13.07
CA LEU A 165 4.76 10.13 12.34
C LEU A 165 6.20 9.61 12.36
N ILE A 166 7.15 10.33 12.97
CA ILE A 166 8.50 9.80 13.21
C ILE A 166 8.40 8.79 14.36
N PRO A 167 8.73 7.52 14.13
CA PRO A 167 8.55 6.48 15.14
C PRO A 167 9.53 6.62 16.30
N GLU A 168 9.09 6.28 17.51
CA GLU A 168 9.94 6.26 18.70
C GLU A 168 10.72 4.93 18.81
N LEU A 169 12.01 5.03 19.12
CA LEU A 169 12.80 3.83 19.45
C LEU A 169 12.56 3.46 20.91
N ARG A 170 11.97 2.29 21.12
CA ARG A 170 11.68 1.71 22.44
C ARG A 170 12.89 0.99 23.02
N ASP A 171 12.89 0.78 24.33
CA ASP A 171 13.98 0.09 25.04
C ASP A 171 14.10 -1.41 24.65
N GLU A 172 13.02 -1.99 24.14
CA GLU A 172 12.99 -3.36 23.62
C GLU A 172 13.74 -3.51 22.30
N HIS A 173 13.95 -2.43 21.53
CA HIS A 173 14.81 -2.45 20.36
C HIS A 173 16.26 -2.53 20.83
N VAL A 174 16.93 -3.65 20.55
CA VAL A 174 18.32 -3.93 20.93
C VAL A 174 19.06 -4.61 19.79
N GLY A 175 20.38 -4.78 19.93
CA GLY A 175 21.15 -5.65 19.04
C GLY A 175 21.22 -5.18 17.59
N ASP A 176 21.11 -6.14 16.67
CA ASP A 176 21.22 -5.89 15.23
C ASP A 176 19.92 -5.28 14.67
N GLU A 177 18.77 -5.68 15.24
CA GLU A 177 17.43 -5.17 14.94
C GLU A 177 17.30 -3.69 15.26
N ARG A 178 17.87 -3.22 16.40
CA ARG A 178 17.92 -1.79 16.74
C ARG A 178 18.51 -0.95 15.62
N ARG A 179 19.62 -1.40 15.02
CA ARG A 179 20.31 -0.65 13.96
C ARG A 179 19.43 -0.51 12.72
N VAL A 180 18.62 -1.53 12.44
CA VAL A 180 17.64 -1.50 11.35
C VAL A 180 16.51 -0.52 11.69
N PHE A 181 15.98 -0.54 12.92
CA PHE A 181 15.02 0.47 13.35
C PHE A 181 15.57 1.90 13.29
N GLU A 182 16.83 2.10 13.68
CA GLU A 182 17.54 3.38 13.57
C GLU A 182 17.68 3.83 12.11
N PHE A 183 17.99 2.90 11.20
CA PHE A 183 18.00 3.15 9.76
C PHE A 183 16.63 3.64 9.28
N HIS A 184 15.54 2.91 9.54
CA HIS A 184 14.22 3.30 9.06
C HIS A 184 13.70 4.58 9.69
N ARG A 185 13.93 4.77 11.00
CA ARG A 185 13.57 6.02 11.68
C ARG A 185 14.27 7.21 11.04
N SER A 186 15.59 7.12 10.82
CA SER A 186 16.39 8.18 10.18
C SER A 186 15.87 8.51 8.77
N THR A 187 15.51 7.48 8.00
CA THR A 187 14.89 7.66 6.68
C THR A 187 13.54 8.38 6.80
N ILE A 188 12.66 7.97 7.70
CA ILE A 188 11.35 8.61 7.91
C ILE A 188 11.51 10.05 8.39
N GLU A 189 12.44 10.32 9.30
CA GLU A 189 12.80 11.66 9.77
C GLU A 189 13.24 12.54 8.61
N THR A 190 14.13 12.04 7.73
CA THR A 190 14.58 12.76 6.54
C THR A 190 13.42 13.01 5.55
N LEU A 191 12.52 12.03 5.35
CA LEU A 191 11.32 12.21 4.53
C LEU A 191 10.39 13.30 5.09
N VAL A 192 10.19 13.30 6.41
CA VAL A 192 9.40 14.31 7.12
C VAL A 192 10.04 15.67 6.90
N GLU A 193 11.32 15.86 7.19
CA GLU A 193 12.03 17.12 7.00
C GLU A 193 11.96 17.61 5.55
N ASN A 194 12.22 16.74 4.57
CA ASN A 194 12.13 17.07 3.16
C ASN A 194 10.72 17.48 2.72
N SER A 195 9.67 16.87 3.28
CA SER A 195 8.29 17.24 2.98
C SER A 195 7.94 18.68 3.39
N HIS A 196 8.57 19.21 4.44
CA HIS A 196 8.41 20.59 4.88
C HIS A 196 9.25 21.56 4.07
N GLN A 197 10.48 21.18 3.72
CA GLN A 197 11.45 22.07 3.09
C GLN A 197 11.28 22.18 1.56
N HIS A 198 10.87 21.09 0.89
CA HIS A 198 10.95 20.96 -0.56
C HIS A 198 9.57 20.73 -1.22
N SER A 199 8.49 21.03 -0.50
CA SER A 199 7.12 20.59 -0.81
C SER A 199 6.76 20.64 -2.31
N ALA A 200 6.49 19.46 -2.87
CA ALA A 200 6.04 19.21 -4.23
C ALA A 200 4.80 20.01 -4.71
N PRO A 201 3.87 20.55 -3.87
CA PRO A 201 2.79 21.40 -4.37
C PRO A 201 3.28 22.73 -4.95
N VAL A 202 4.47 23.21 -4.58
CA VAL A 202 5.07 24.37 -5.23
C VAL A 202 5.47 23.98 -6.65
N LEU A 203 6.21 22.89 -6.82
CA LEU A 203 6.58 22.36 -8.14
C LEU A 203 5.37 21.98 -9.00
N GLN A 204 4.38 21.28 -8.45
CA GLN A 204 3.19 20.81 -9.17
C GLN A 204 2.26 21.96 -9.57
N ARG A 205 1.98 22.92 -8.68
CA ARG A 205 1.19 24.11 -9.05
C ARG A 205 1.94 25.00 -10.03
N THR A 206 3.26 25.10 -9.92
CA THR A 206 4.06 25.99 -10.77
C THR A 206 4.25 25.40 -12.16
N LEU A 207 4.53 24.09 -12.29
CA LEU A 207 4.55 23.38 -13.59
C LEU A 207 3.19 23.44 -14.30
N SER A 208 2.08 23.31 -13.56
CA SER A 208 0.73 23.38 -14.14
C SER A 208 0.35 24.79 -14.62
N ARG A 209 1.00 25.83 -14.09
CA ARG A 209 0.75 27.25 -14.43
C ARG A 209 1.75 27.81 -15.46
N LEU A 210 2.89 27.16 -15.63
CA LEU A 210 3.97 27.54 -16.55
C LEU A 210 3.57 27.36 -18.03
N LEU A 211 2.63 26.45 -18.28
CA LEU A 211 2.16 26.05 -19.62
C LEU A 211 0.74 26.55 -19.88
N ASP A 212 0.30 27.55 -19.12
CA ASP A 212 -0.98 28.22 -19.33
C ASP A 212 -0.87 29.15 -20.55
N VAL A 213 -1.58 28.78 -21.61
CA VAL A 213 -1.52 29.45 -22.91
C VAL A 213 -1.95 30.91 -22.81
N ASP A 214 -2.97 31.19 -22.00
CA ASP A 214 -3.48 32.56 -21.80
C ASP A 214 -2.43 33.44 -21.13
N ARG A 215 -1.63 32.85 -20.23
CA ARG A 215 -0.53 33.54 -19.54
C ARG A 215 0.63 33.82 -20.48
N ILE A 216 1.03 32.82 -21.28
CA ILE A 216 2.10 32.93 -22.27
C ILE A 216 1.75 34.01 -23.32
N GLU A 217 0.49 34.12 -23.74
CA GLU A 217 0.03 35.20 -24.64
C GLU A 217 0.12 36.58 -23.99
N SER A 218 -0.22 36.69 -22.71
CA SER A 218 -0.27 37.97 -21.99
C SER A 218 1.10 38.54 -21.62
N ASP A 219 2.13 37.68 -21.52
CA ASP A 219 3.52 38.05 -21.18
C ASP A 219 4.33 38.35 -22.45
N SER A 220 4.08 39.51 -23.05
CA SER A 220 4.77 39.98 -24.26
C SER A 220 6.29 40.07 -24.03
N GLY A 221 7.03 39.05 -24.45
CA GLY A 221 8.49 38.90 -24.25
C GLY A 221 8.91 37.77 -23.30
N LEU A 222 7.97 36.98 -22.78
CA LEU A 222 8.19 35.80 -21.93
C LEU A 222 9.00 36.12 -20.66
N SER A 223 8.96 37.35 -20.16
CA SER A 223 9.80 37.80 -19.05
C SER A 223 9.36 37.19 -17.71
N GLU A 224 8.05 37.20 -17.45
CA GLU A 224 7.48 36.55 -16.26
C GLU A 224 7.57 35.03 -16.36
N THR A 225 7.32 34.51 -17.55
CA THR A 225 7.38 33.09 -17.89
C THR A 225 8.80 32.56 -17.66
N ARG A 226 9.83 33.28 -18.11
CA ARG A 226 11.24 32.95 -17.88
C ARG A 226 11.60 33.01 -16.40
N ALA A 227 11.18 34.05 -15.67
CA ALA A 227 11.44 34.14 -14.23
C ALA A 227 10.80 32.97 -13.44
N LEU A 228 9.59 32.56 -13.82
CA LEU A 228 8.93 31.38 -13.25
C LEU A 228 9.64 30.08 -13.62
N LEU A 229 10.04 29.90 -14.88
CA LEU A 229 10.80 28.75 -15.36
C LEU A 229 12.14 28.60 -14.64
N GLU A 230 12.86 29.70 -14.44
CA GLU A 230 14.09 29.70 -13.66
C GLU A 230 13.85 29.33 -12.20
N ALA A 231 12.75 29.82 -11.60
CA ALA A 231 12.37 29.45 -10.24
C ALA A 231 12.07 27.94 -10.15
N VAL A 232 11.26 27.40 -11.07
CA VAL A 232 10.94 25.97 -11.17
C VAL A 232 12.18 25.14 -11.41
N SER A 233 13.07 25.55 -12.32
CA SER A 233 14.32 24.84 -12.59
C SER A 233 15.20 24.80 -11.35
N ARG A 234 15.35 25.92 -10.63
CA ARG A 234 16.08 25.95 -9.35
C ARG A 234 15.43 25.05 -8.30
N ASP A 235 14.10 25.05 -8.21
CA ASP A 235 13.36 24.17 -7.29
C ASP A 235 13.53 22.68 -7.66
N LEU A 236 13.50 22.33 -8.94
CA LEU A 236 13.70 20.96 -9.42
C LEU A 236 15.12 20.47 -9.14
N VAL A 237 16.13 21.30 -9.39
CA VAL A 237 17.53 20.97 -9.08
C VAL A 237 17.69 20.79 -7.58
N ARG A 238 17.19 21.72 -6.76
CA ARG A 238 17.26 21.57 -5.29
C ARG A 238 16.55 20.32 -4.80
N HIS A 239 15.37 20.02 -5.35
CA HIS A 239 14.63 18.81 -5.01
C HIS A 239 15.42 17.55 -5.38
N ALA A 240 16.04 17.52 -6.56
CA ALA A 240 16.87 16.42 -7.02
C ALA A 240 18.15 16.24 -6.20
N GLU A 241 18.81 17.33 -5.82
CA GLU A 241 19.98 17.31 -4.95
C GLU A 241 19.59 16.82 -3.55
N ALA A 242 18.43 17.23 -3.03
CA ALA A 242 17.91 16.74 -1.75
C ALA A 242 17.53 15.26 -1.81
N GLU A 243 16.91 14.80 -2.91
CA GLU A 243 16.60 13.41 -3.15
C GLU A 243 17.88 12.57 -3.30
N GLN A 244 18.86 13.04 -4.07
CA GLN A 244 20.17 12.39 -4.20
C GLN A 244 20.88 12.32 -2.85
N ALA A 245 20.89 13.39 -2.06
CA ALA A 245 21.51 13.40 -0.74
C ALA A 245 20.82 12.41 0.22
N LEU A 246 19.49 12.34 0.19
CA LEU A 246 18.71 11.31 0.91
C LEU A 246 19.17 9.90 0.50
N TRP A 247 19.24 9.62 -0.81
CA TRP A 247 19.67 8.31 -1.31
C TRP A 247 21.14 7.99 -0.98
N GLU A 248 22.05 8.97 -1.05
CA GLU A 248 23.46 8.80 -0.66
C GLU A 248 23.61 8.51 0.83
N GLN A 249 22.85 9.22 1.67
CA GLN A 249 22.78 8.99 3.10
C GLN A 249 22.22 7.60 3.40
N MET A 250 21.11 7.21 2.75
CA MET A 250 20.52 5.89 2.89
C MET A 250 21.46 4.79 2.40
N GLY A 251 22.08 4.92 1.24
CA GLY A 251 23.06 3.95 0.73
C GLY A 251 24.25 3.79 1.67
N THR A 252 24.72 4.89 2.26
CA THR A 252 25.77 4.83 3.29
C THR A 252 25.28 4.12 4.54
N ALA A 253 24.10 4.45 5.05
CA ALA A 253 23.53 3.81 6.22
C ALA A 253 23.26 2.31 5.97
N TYR A 254 22.81 1.94 4.78
CA TYR A 254 22.60 0.56 4.36
C TYR A 254 23.91 -0.24 4.31
N ARG A 255 24.97 0.34 3.73
CA ARG A 255 26.31 -0.25 3.76
C ARG A 255 26.87 -0.37 5.17
N ASN A 256 26.56 0.56 6.07
CA ASN A 256 26.94 0.47 7.48
C ASN A 256 26.21 -0.69 8.17
N LEU A 257 24.93 -0.96 7.86
CA LEU A 257 24.24 -2.15 8.39
C LEU A 257 25.02 -3.43 8.05
N ALA A 258 25.61 -3.53 6.86
CA ALA A 258 26.43 -4.69 6.48
C ALA A 258 27.71 -4.85 7.32
N GLN A 259 28.22 -3.76 7.91
CA GLN A 259 29.42 -3.76 8.75
C GLN A 259 29.09 -3.90 10.24
N GLU A 260 27.91 -3.45 10.65
CA GLU A 260 27.53 -3.30 12.05
C GLU A 260 26.54 -4.35 12.55
N THR A 261 25.96 -5.14 11.65
CA THR A 261 25.01 -6.22 11.96
C THR A 261 25.55 -7.58 11.52
N ARG A 262 25.00 -8.65 12.08
CA ARG A 262 25.31 -10.03 11.66
C ARG A 262 24.37 -10.57 10.58
N PHE A 263 23.41 -9.78 10.13
CA PHE A 263 22.49 -10.17 9.07
C PHE A 263 23.27 -10.45 7.78
N ASP A 264 22.90 -11.49 7.05
CA ASP A 264 23.43 -11.72 5.70
C ASP A 264 22.84 -10.73 4.69
N SER A 265 23.31 -10.78 3.44
CA SER A 265 22.83 -9.85 2.40
C SER A 265 21.33 -9.98 2.11
N ALA A 266 20.79 -11.21 2.18
CA ALA A 266 19.39 -11.45 1.85
C ALA A 266 18.46 -10.92 2.97
N THR A 267 18.83 -11.15 4.23
CA THR A 267 18.13 -10.64 5.41
C THR A 267 18.17 -9.12 5.46
N ARG A 268 19.32 -8.49 5.17
CA ARG A 268 19.41 -7.03 5.09
C ARG A 268 18.55 -6.46 3.96
N ALA A 269 18.57 -7.08 2.79
CA ALA A 269 17.73 -6.66 1.67
C ALA A 269 16.25 -6.77 2.02
N LEU A 270 15.84 -7.89 2.66
CA LEU A 270 14.47 -8.09 3.12
C LEU A 270 14.03 -7.01 4.13
N LEU A 271 14.90 -6.65 5.08
CA LEU A 271 14.60 -5.64 6.09
C LEU A 271 14.52 -4.22 5.53
N VAL A 272 15.14 -3.94 4.38
CA VAL A 272 15.30 -2.57 3.87
C VAL A 272 14.53 -2.33 2.56
N HIS A 273 14.79 -3.15 1.54
CA HIS A 273 14.35 -2.89 0.17
C HIS A 273 12.84 -2.77 -0.01
N PRO A 274 12.00 -3.58 0.68
CA PRO A 274 10.56 -3.44 0.56
C PRO A 274 10.01 -2.07 0.96
N PHE A 275 10.72 -1.35 1.84
CA PHE A 275 10.27 -0.05 2.35
C PHE A 275 10.84 1.14 1.59
N VAL A 276 12.07 0.99 1.10
CA VAL A 276 12.81 2.13 0.57
C VAL A 276 13.52 1.83 -0.75
N GLY A 277 13.22 0.71 -1.41
CA GLY A 277 13.93 0.29 -2.62
C GLY A 277 15.39 -0.14 -2.34
N ASP A 278 16.15 -0.41 -3.39
CA ASP A 278 17.59 -0.69 -3.29
C ASP A 278 18.36 0.63 -3.19
N PRO A 279 18.89 1.00 -2.01
CA PRO A 279 19.50 2.31 -1.83
C PRO A 279 20.75 2.54 -2.69
N ASP A 280 21.44 1.47 -3.11
CA ASP A 280 22.63 1.59 -3.96
C ASP A 280 22.26 1.82 -5.44
N SER A 281 21.08 1.35 -5.88
CA SER A 281 20.62 1.46 -7.26
C SER A 281 19.89 2.78 -7.57
N GLU A 282 19.30 3.42 -6.56
CA GLU A 282 18.39 4.57 -6.75
C GLU A 282 19.10 5.94 -6.88
N ILE A 283 20.35 6.06 -6.41
CA ILE A 283 21.11 7.32 -6.36
C ILE A 283 21.27 7.93 -7.76
N GLU A 284 21.84 7.17 -8.70
CA GLU A 284 22.16 7.67 -10.05
C GLU A 284 20.89 7.85 -10.88
N PHE A 285 19.93 6.96 -10.72
CA PHE A 285 18.69 6.97 -11.47
C PHE A 285 17.84 8.20 -11.17
N SER A 286 17.62 8.50 -9.89
CA SER A 286 16.80 9.64 -9.45
C SER A 286 17.41 10.97 -9.89
N ARG A 287 18.75 11.10 -9.74
CA ARG A 287 19.50 12.28 -10.19
C ARG A 287 19.35 12.49 -11.70
N GLN A 288 19.57 11.45 -12.50
CA GLN A 288 19.52 11.58 -13.96
C GLN A 288 18.13 12.00 -14.43
N GLN A 289 17.06 11.42 -13.88
CA GLN A 289 15.70 11.83 -14.24
C GLN A 289 15.41 13.30 -13.96
N ALA A 290 15.97 13.85 -12.88
CA ALA A 290 15.81 15.26 -12.59
C ALA A 290 16.57 16.17 -13.55
N LEU A 291 17.80 15.80 -13.89
CA LEU A 291 18.60 16.52 -14.89
C LEU A 291 17.90 16.52 -16.25
N ASP A 292 17.30 15.39 -16.65
CA ASP A 292 16.52 15.28 -17.88
C ASP A 292 15.31 16.22 -17.87
N ARG A 293 14.57 16.32 -16.74
CA ARG A 293 13.46 17.27 -16.58
C ARG A 293 13.92 18.72 -16.71
N VAL A 294 15.04 19.07 -16.10
CA VAL A 294 15.62 20.43 -16.18
C VAL A 294 16.04 20.74 -17.61
N ALA A 295 16.68 19.80 -18.29
CA ALA A 295 17.11 19.94 -19.68
C ALA A 295 15.92 20.10 -20.65
N ASP A 296 14.85 19.32 -20.47
CA ASP A 296 13.63 19.44 -21.26
C ASP A 296 12.95 20.80 -21.05
N LEU A 297 12.83 21.27 -19.80
CA LEU A 297 12.27 22.59 -19.51
C LEU A 297 13.10 23.72 -20.12
N GLN A 298 14.43 23.67 -19.99
CA GLN A 298 15.34 24.65 -20.60
C GLN A 298 15.23 24.67 -22.13
N SER A 299 15.14 23.49 -22.75
CA SER A 299 14.94 23.35 -24.19
C SER A 299 13.62 23.95 -24.66
N LEU A 300 12.56 23.77 -23.86
CA LEU A 300 11.26 24.38 -24.12
C LEU A 300 11.31 25.92 -24.09
N VAL A 301 12.00 26.51 -23.10
CA VAL A 301 12.16 27.98 -23.03
C VAL A 301 12.91 28.49 -24.26
N SER A 302 14.04 27.87 -24.59
CA SER A 302 14.87 28.25 -25.75
C SER A 302 14.06 28.23 -27.04
N LEU A 303 13.23 27.19 -27.22
CA LEU A 303 12.37 27.04 -28.39
C LEU A 303 11.30 28.15 -28.48
N LEU A 304 10.67 28.51 -27.36
CA LEU A 304 9.66 29.57 -27.29
C LEU A 304 10.25 30.97 -27.47
N ASP A 305 11.50 31.19 -27.04
CA ASP A 305 12.19 32.48 -27.13
C ASP A 305 12.71 32.77 -28.54
N GLU A 306 13.28 31.76 -29.20
CA GLU A 306 13.89 31.91 -30.53
C GLU A 306 12.88 31.72 -31.67
N GLY A 307 11.80 30.98 -31.41
CA GLY A 307 10.85 30.57 -32.43
C GLY A 307 9.76 31.60 -32.71
N ARG A 308 9.27 31.61 -33.95
CA ARG A 308 8.04 32.32 -34.31
C ARG A 308 6.85 31.40 -34.14
N TRP A 309 5.98 31.73 -33.20
CA TRP A 309 4.78 30.99 -32.88
C TRP A 309 3.59 31.93 -32.65
N SER A 310 2.41 31.34 -32.67
CA SER A 310 1.13 31.98 -32.39
C SER A 310 0.26 30.97 -31.66
N VAL A 311 -0.77 31.42 -30.97
CA VAL A 311 -1.77 30.51 -30.43
C VAL A 311 -2.90 30.35 -31.43
N ARG A 312 -3.26 29.09 -31.71
CA ARG A 312 -4.39 28.73 -32.58
C ARG A 312 -5.23 27.71 -31.85
N GLN A 313 -6.51 28.03 -31.65
CA GLN A 313 -7.45 27.15 -30.94
C GLN A 313 -6.97 26.77 -29.51
N GLY A 314 -6.33 27.71 -28.81
CA GLY A 314 -5.80 27.47 -27.45
C GLY A 314 -4.55 26.59 -27.41
N GLN A 315 -3.83 26.43 -28.53
CA GLN A 315 -2.58 25.67 -28.60
C GLN A 315 -1.46 26.50 -29.23
N VAL A 316 -0.23 26.32 -28.73
CA VAL A 316 0.97 26.92 -29.32
C VAL A 316 1.24 26.29 -30.68
N ALA A 317 1.31 27.12 -31.72
CA ALA A 317 1.56 26.74 -33.09
C ALA A 317 2.74 27.53 -33.68
N PHE A 318 3.83 26.83 -33.98
CA PHE A 318 5.01 27.39 -34.63
C PHE A 318 4.80 27.53 -36.15
N GLU A 319 5.38 28.58 -36.73
CA GLU A 319 5.30 28.81 -38.19
C GLU A 319 6.02 27.74 -39.01
N ASN A 320 7.07 27.13 -38.45
CA ASN A 320 7.88 26.13 -39.13
C ASN A 320 7.67 24.74 -38.53
N ALA A 321 7.62 23.73 -39.41
CA ALA A 321 7.31 22.36 -39.03
C ALA A 321 8.39 21.69 -38.15
N SER A 322 9.62 22.20 -38.16
CA SER A 322 10.70 21.65 -37.33
C SER A 322 10.51 22.03 -35.86
N SER A 323 10.32 23.32 -35.58
CA SER A 323 10.03 23.82 -34.24
C SER A 323 8.73 23.26 -33.70
N GLN A 324 7.70 23.09 -34.54
CA GLN A 324 6.47 22.42 -34.09
C GLN A 324 6.74 21.00 -33.61
N ARG A 325 7.46 20.18 -34.38
CA ARG A 325 7.80 18.80 -33.97
C ARG A 325 8.66 18.76 -32.70
N GLN A 326 9.60 19.70 -32.55
CA GLN A 326 10.41 19.81 -31.34
C GLN A 326 9.55 20.15 -30.12
N PHE A 327 8.61 21.10 -30.26
CA PHE A 327 7.67 21.47 -29.22
C PHE A 327 6.79 20.28 -28.82
N ASP A 328 6.18 19.61 -29.79
CA ASP A 328 5.31 18.45 -29.54
C ASP A 328 6.08 17.34 -28.79
N SER A 329 7.32 17.06 -29.23
CA SER A 329 8.17 16.06 -28.59
C SER A 329 8.60 16.44 -27.17
N LEU A 330 8.91 17.72 -26.92
CA LEU A 330 9.24 18.23 -25.58
C LEU A 330 8.03 18.11 -24.64
N MET A 331 6.85 18.50 -25.11
CA MET A 331 5.61 18.42 -24.33
C MET A 331 5.26 16.97 -23.99
N GLU A 332 5.44 16.03 -24.93
CA GLU A 332 5.25 14.60 -24.69
C GLU A 332 6.19 14.09 -23.58
N ARG A 333 7.49 14.42 -23.64
CA ARG A 333 8.46 13.99 -22.62
C ARG A 333 8.18 14.59 -21.24
N ILE A 334 7.87 15.89 -21.18
CA ILE A 334 7.53 16.57 -19.92
C ILE A 334 6.28 15.94 -19.29
N GLU A 335 5.24 15.66 -20.08
CA GLU A 335 4.03 15.02 -19.60
C GLU A 335 4.28 13.57 -19.16
N ALA A 336 5.03 12.81 -19.94
CA ALA A 336 5.41 11.44 -19.59
C ALA A 336 6.22 11.41 -18.28
N SER A 337 7.17 12.32 -18.11
CA SER A 337 7.96 12.45 -16.88
C SER A 337 7.07 12.77 -15.68
N ARG A 338 6.11 13.70 -15.84
CA ARG A 338 5.12 14.03 -14.81
C ARG A 338 4.27 12.83 -14.41
N GLN A 339 3.80 12.05 -15.38
CA GLN A 339 3.00 10.86 -15.13
C GLN A 339 3.82 9.74 -14.47
N ASN A 340 5.07 9.56 -14.89
CA ASN A 340 5.97 8.57 -14.30
C ASN A 340 6.27 8.89 -12.84
N LEU A 341 6.54 10.16 -12.51
CA LEU A 341 6.73 10.61 -11.14
C LEU A 341 5.50 10.29 -10.28
N ARG A 342 4.30 10.62 -10.79
CA ARG A 342 3.04 10.33 -10.11
C ARG A 342 2.84 8.83 -9.88
N LYS A 343 3.05 8.00 -10.91
CA LYS A 343 2.89 6.54 -10.82
C LYS A 343 3.93 5.91 -9.89
N SER A 344 5.17 6.41 -9.89
CA SER A 344 6.22 5.93 -8.99
C SER A 344 5.84 6.17 -7.53
N LEU A 345 5.33 7.37 -7.24
CA LEU A 345 4.84 7.74 -5.92
C LEU A 345 3.63 6.89 -5.51
N GLU A 346 2.62 6.77 -6.38
CA GLU A 346 1.42 5.98 -6.11
C GLU A 346 1.76 4.51 -5.84
N ARG A 347 2.65 3.89 -6.63
CA ARG A 347 3.05 2.48 -6.48
C ARG A 347 3.79 2.22 -5.17
N HIS A 348 4.71 3.11 -4.79
CA HIS A 348 5.40 3.00 -3.50
C HIS A 348 4.42 3.11 -2.34
N LEU A 349 3.49 4.06 -2.39
CA LEU A 349 2.55 4.29 -1.30
C LEU A 349 1.49 3.19 -1.16
N SER A 350 1.01 2.59 -2.25
CA SER A 350 0.00 1.53 -2.20
C SER A 350 0.52 0.23 -1.58
N GLY A 351 1.82 -0.07 -1.68
CA GLY A 351 2.39 -1.29 -1.08
C GLY A 351 2.34 -1.29 0.45
N PHE A 352 2.28 -0.11 1.07
CA PHE A 352 2.26 0.04 2.52
C PHE A 352 0.85 -0.02 3.13
N SER A 353 -0.19 0.25 2.35
CA SER A 353 -1.57 0.27 2.88
C SER A 353 -2.13 -1.10 3.24
N ASP A 354 -1.53 -2.18 2.74
CA ASP A 354 -2.01 -3.54 2.96
C ASP A 354 -1.54 -4.16 4.29
N PHE A 355 -0.71 -3.44 5.07
CA PHE A 355 -0.24 -3.84 6.41
C PHE A 355 -1.09 -3.32 7.58
N GLY A 356 -2.11 -2.50 7.28
CA GLY A 356 -2.97 -1.84 8.27
C GLY A 356 -4.26 -2.58 8.63
#